data_AF-A0A9N8HQF3-F1
#
_entry.id   AF-A0A9N8HQF3-F1
#
_cell.length_a   1.000
_cell.length_b   1.000
_cell.length_c   1.000
_cell.angle_alpha   90.00
_cell.angle_beta   90.00
_cell.angle_gamma   90.00
#
_symmetry.space_group_name_H-M   'P 1'
#
loop_
_entity.id
_entity.type
_entity.pdbx_description
1 polymer ?
#
loop_
_entity_poly.entity_id
_entity_poly.type
_entity_poly.pdbx_seq_one_letter_code
_entity_poly.pdbx_strand_id
1 'polypeptide(L)'
;MGDYYEQRANGNLLITEGTIIWDDGAGWRNAPRIDTQQHAEAWKPIIDRVHAKDALVYCQLWRIGRQSHTSHHPESKRRIVGPSEIAIEGKVKTVDGQDADPEVPHALTIDEIKSTVLDYCNAAKVSGTWLMVLMMTRDT
;
A
#
# COMPACT_ATOMS: atom_id res chain seq x y z
N MET A 1 -11.26 11.00 -0.07
CA MET A 1 -10.30 10.59 -1.12
C MET A 1 -10.87 10.77 -2.53
N GLY A 2 -12.12 10.37 -2.82
CA GLY A 2 -12.74 10.53 -4.16
C GLY A 2 -12.55 11.90 -4.81
N ASP A 3 -13.01 12.97 -4.15
CA ASP A 3 -12.91 14.34 -4.67
C ASP A 3 -11.47 14.76 -4.98
N TYR A 4 -10.50 14.31 -4.18
CA TYR A 4 -9.08 14.64 -4.33
C TYR A 4 -8.50 14.08 -5.63
N TYR A 5 -8.77 12.81 -5.94
CA TYR A 5 -8.33 12.15 -7.17
C TYR A 5 -9.09 12.71 -8.38
N GLU A 6 -10.40 12.92 -8.24
CA GLU A 6 -11.25 13.48 -9.30
C GLU A 6 -10.81 14.88 -9.73
N GLN A 7 -10.41 15.76 -8.81
CA GLN A 7 -9.87 17.08 -9.15
C GLN A 7 -8.58 17.04 -9.97
N ARG A 8 -7.81 15.94 -9.87
CA ARG A 8 -6.51 15.75 -10.53
C ARG A 8 -6.58 14.89 -11.78
N ALA A 9 -7.71 14.26 -12.03
CA ALA A 9 -8.00 13.51 -13.24
C ALA A 9 -8.25 14.46 -14.43
N ASN A 10 -7.18 15.11 -14.91
CA ASN A 10 -7.22 16.10 -15.99
C ASN A 10 -6.61 15.57 -17.31
N GLY A 11 -6.93 14.31 -17.65
CA GLY A 11 -6.48 13.65 -18.90
C GLY A 11 -5.09 13.00 -18.85
N ASN A 12 -4.50 12.86 -17.66
CA ASN A 12 -3.16 12.27 -17.46
C ASN A 12 -3.22 10.94 -16.70
N LEU A 13 -2.04 10.38 -16.44
CA LEU A 13 -1.83 9.26 -15.51
C LEU A 13 -1.67 9.78 -14.07
N LEU A 14 -2.44 9.22 -13.14
CA LEU A 14 -2.27 9.37 -11.71
C LEU A 14 -1.58 8.13 -11.12
N ILE A 15 -0.81 8.35 -10.07
CA ILE A 15 -0.27 7.28 -9.22
C ILE A 15 -0.81 7.54 -7.81
N THR A 16 -1.40 6.53 -7.18
CA THR A 16 -1.92 6.68 -5.81
C THR A 16 -0.80 6.96 -4.82
N GLU A 17 -1.17 7.41 -3.63
CA GLU A 17 -0.27 7.30 -2.48
C GLU A 17 0.14 5.84 -2.21
N GLY A 18 1.21 5.67 -1.43
CA GLY A 18 1.70 4.35 -1.03
C GLY A 18 0.60 3.55 -0.34
N THR A 19 0.22 2.43 -0.97
CA THR A 19 -0.93 1.62 -0.55
C THR A 19 -0.42 0.27 -0.03
N ILE A 20 -0.75 0.00 1.24
CA ILE A 20 -0.27 -1.14 1.99
C ILE A 20 -0.85 -2.46 1.45
N ILE A 21 0.04 -3.42 1.20
CA ILE A 21 -0.26 -4.70 0.52
C ILE A 21 -0.33 -5.91 1.45
N TRP A 22 -0.16 -5.71 2.75
CA TRP A 22 -0.09 -6.79 3.71
C TRP A 22 -0.65 -6.34 5.05
N ASP A 23 -1.12 -7.30 5.82
CA ASP A 23 -1.80 -7.05 7.09
C ASP A 23 -0.87 -6.33 8.10
N ASP A 24 0.42 -6.68 8.08
CA ASP A 24 1.42 -6.39 9.13
C ASP A 24 2.43 -5.30 8.83
N GLY A 25 1.96 -4.17 8.35
CA GLY A 25 2.91 -3.10 8.11
C GLY A 25 2.32 -1.81 7.64
N ALA A 26 1.26 -1.40 8.30
CA ALA A 26 1.14 0.01 8.55
C ALA A 26 2.40 0.47 9.32
N GLY A 27 3.12 1.43 8.75
CA GLY A 27 4.12 2.25 9.45
C GLY A 27 3.68 3.71 9.46
N TRP A 28 2.51 3.98 8.89
CA TRP A 28 1.87 5.28 8.80
C TRP A 28 0.40 5.14 9.13
N ARG A 29 -0.04 5.92 10.10
CA ARG A 29 -1.44 5.99 10.50
C ARG A 29 -2.30 6.43 9.31
N ASN A 30 -3.43 5.76 9.11
CA ASN A 30 -4.41 6.03 8.05
C ASN A 30 -3.90 5.82 6.61
N ALA A 31 -2.73 5.20 6.40
CA ALA A 31 -2.32 4.80 5.06
C ALA A 31 -3.34 3.82 4.47
N PRO A 32 -3.74 3.98 3.20
CA PRO A 32 -4.73 3.09 2.59
C PRO A 32 -4.14 1.70 2.36
N ARG A 33 -5.03 0.71 2.19
CA ARG A 33 -4.68 -0.70 2.01
C ARG A 33 -5.27 -1.26 0.72
N ILE A 34 -4.73 -2.39 0.24
CA ILE A 34 -5.20 -3.12 -0.95
C ILE A 34 -4.88 -4.64 -0.91
N ASP A 35 -4.86 -5.21 0.29
CA ASP A 35 -4.59 -6.62 0.56
C ASP A 35 -5.85 -7.50 0.67
N THR A 36 -7.04 -6.89 0.72
CA THR A 36 -8.32 -7.61 0.83
C THR A 36 -9.32 -7.14 -0.21
N GLN A 37 -10.33 -7.97 -0.47
CA GLN A 37 -11.43 -7.62 -1.38
C GLN A 37 -12.20 -6.39 -0.88
N GLN A 38 -12.40 -6.27 0.43
CA GLN A 38 -13.07 -5.10 1.04
C GLN A 38 -12.28 -3.81 0.77
N HIS A 39 -10.94 -3.87 0.81
CA HIS A 39 -10.12 -2.72 0.44
C HIS A 39 -10.28 -2.36 -1.05
N ALA A 40 -10.32 -3.34 -1.95
CA ALA A 40 -10.58 -3.08 -3.36
C ALA A 40 -11.95 -2.42 -3.62
N GLU A 41 -12.99 -2.90 -2.94
CA GLU A 41 -14.34 -2.32 -3.02
C GLU A 41 -14.38 -0.87 -2.52
N ALA A 42 -13.61 -0.54 -1.48
CA ALA A 42 -13.48 0.83 -0.98
C ALA A 42 -12.77 1.77 -1.96
N TRP A 43 -11.82 1.25 -2.76
CA TRP A 43 -11.14 2.01 -3.81
C TRP A 43 -12.01 2.26 -5.04
N LYS A 44 -12.89 1.31 -5.39
CA LYS A 44 -13.73 1.36 -6.60
C LYS A 44 -14.41 2.72 -6.86
N PRO A 45 -15.17 3.33 -5.94
CA PRO A 45 -15.82 4.62 -6.20
C PRO A 45 -14.85 5.78 -6.42
N ILE A 46 -13.60 5.67 -5.97
CA ILE A 46 -12.54 6.67 -6.23
C ILE A 46 -12.04 6.52 -7.67
N ILE A 47 -11.77 5.28 -8.08
CA ILE A 47 -11.28 4.94 -9.43
C ILE A 47 -12.33 5.27 -10.49
N ASP A 48 -13.61 4.98 -10.22
CA ASP A 48 -14.71 5.30 -11.13
C ASP A 48 -14.78 6.80 -11.46
N ARG A 49 -14.51 7.67 -10.47
CA ARG A 49 -14.47 9.13 -10.66
C ARG A 49 -13.26 9.60 -11.48
N VAL A 50 -12.12 8.90 -11.39
CA VAL A 50 -10.95 9.18 -12.23
C VAL A 50 -11.25 8.80 -13.67
N HIS A 51 -11.79 7.60 -13.89
CA HIS A 51 -12.15 7.11 -15.22
C HIS A 51 -13.26 7.93 -15.87
N ALA A 52 -14.22 8.45 -15.10
CA ALA A 52 -15.25 9.36 -15.59
C ALA A 52 -14.70 10.67 -16.19
N LYS A 53 -13.43 11.00 -15.95
CA LYS A 53 -12.72 12.15 -16.53
C LYS A 53 -11.67 11.75 -17.57
N ASP A 54 -11.77 10.55 -18.13
CA ASP A 54 -10.85 10.02 -19.15
C ASP A 54 -9.37 10.01 -18.71
N ALA A 55 -9.11 9.90 -17.40
CA ALA A 55 -7.77 9.79 -16.84
C ALA A 55 -7.44 8.35 -16.44
N LEU A 56 -6.15 8.02 -16.39
CA LEU A 56 -5.66 6.72 -15.92
C LEU A 56 -5.18 6.82 -14.47
N VAL A 57 -5.23 5.71 -13.72
CA VAL A 57 -4.70 5.65 -12.35
C VAL A 57 -4.03 4.32 -12.07
N TYR A 58 -2.84 4.35 -11.48
CA TYR A 58 -2.09 3.18 -11.05
C TYR A 58 -1.95 3.18 -9.53
N CYS A 59 -2.05 1.99 -8.91
CA CYS A 59 -1.87 1.83 -7.48
C CYS A 59 -0.38 1.64 -7.15
N GLN A 60 0.16 2.49 -6.28
CA GLN A 60 1.50 2.32 -5.75
C GLN A 60 1.49 1.27 -4.63
N LEU A 61 1.77 0.02 -5.00
CA LEU A 61 1.92 -1.09 -4.05
C LEU A 61 3.12 -0.85 -3.14
N TRP A 62 2.89 -0.80 -1.84
CA TRP A 62 3.91 -0.38 -0.88
C TRP A 62 4.11 -1.39 0.24
N ARG A 63 5.39 -1.67 0.52
CA ARG A 63 5.87 -2.30 1.75
C ARG A 63 6.90 -1.41 2.44
N ILE A 64 6.67 -1.09 3.72
CA ILE A 64 7.48 -0.15 4.51
C ILE A 64 8.74 -0.83 5.04
N GLY A 65 8.62 -2.07 5.51
CA GLY A 65 9.73 -2.81 6.12
C GLY A 65 10.26 -2.09 7.37
N ARG A 66 11.58 -1.90 7.42
CA ARG A 66 12.32 -1.42 8.61
C ARG A 66 12.09 0.05 9.00
N GLN A 67 11.28 0.80 8.27
CA GLN A 67 10.86 2.15 8.65
C GLN A 67 9.54 2.16 9.47
N SER A 68 9.06 1.00 9.90
CA SER A 68 7.88 0.86 10.76
C SER A 68 8.26 0.82 12.25
N HIS A 69 7.25 0.73 13.12
CA HIS A 69 7.37 0.61 14.57
C HIS A 69 6.31 -0.36 15.11
N THR A 70 6.65 -1.18 16.12
CA THR A 70 5.81 -2.26 16.64
C THR A 70 4.47 -1.79 17.20
N SER A 71 4.35 -0.50 17.56
CA SER A 71 3.07 0.11 17.92
C SER A 71 2.00 0.03 16.83
N HIS A 72 2.38 -0.11 15.55
CA HIS A 72 1.42 -0.33 14.46
C HIS A 72 0.92 -1.78 14.38
N HIS A 73 1.43 -2.66 15.23
CA HIS A 73 1.14 -4.10 15.29
C HIS A 73 0.62 -4.54 16.68
N PRO A 74 -0.37 -3.84 17.28
CA PRO A 74 -0.74 -4.06 18.67
C PRO A 74 -1.31 -5.47 18.93
N GLU A 75 -1.98 -6.07 17.95
CA GLU A 75 -2.65 -7.37 18.12
C GLU A 75 -1.79 -8.58 17.69
N SER A 76 -0.81 -8.39 16.81
CA SER A 76 -0.15 -9.52 16.14
C SER A 76 1.19 -9.95 16.77
N LYS A 77 1.75 -9.20 17.72
CA LYS A 77 3.13 -9.40 18.24
C LYS A 77 4.19 -9.53 17.11
N ARG A 78 3.86 -9.05 15.91
CA ARG A 78 4.72 -9.22 14.73
C ARG A 78 5.84 -8.21 14.77
N ARG A 79 6.97 -8.63 14.20
CA ARG A 79 8.25 -7.94 14.26
C ARG A 79 8.36 -6.96 13.11
N ILE A 80 9.12 -5.90 13.30
CA ILE A 80 9.63 -5.11 12.17
C ILE A 80 10.53 -6.00 11.34
N VAL A 81 10.38 -5.98 10.02
CA VAL A 81 11.13 -6.84 9.10
C VAL A 81 11.99 -6.03 8.14
N GLY A 82 13.12 -6.59 7.75
CA GLY A 82 14.05 -5.99 6.82
C GLY A 82 14.94 -7.03 6.14
N PRO A 83 15.78 -6.60 5.18
CA PRO A 83 16.73 -7.50 4.52
C PRO A 83 17.87 -7.94 5.44
N SER A 84 18.11 -7.21 6.54
CA SER A 84 19.18 -7.45 7.51
C SER A 84 18.80 -6.83 8.84
N GLU A 85 19.42 -7.28 9.94
CA GLU A 85 19.20 -6.78 11.31
C GLU A 85 19.87 -5.41 11.55
N ILE A 86 19.54 -4.44 10.70
CA ILE A 86 20.11 -3.09 10.72
C ILE A 86 18.96 -2.09 10.80
N ALA A 87 18.83 -1.45 11.95
CA ALA A 87 17.92 -0.32 12.16
C ALA A 87 18.25 0.83 11.21
N ILE A 88 17.24 1.63 10.84
CA ILE A 88 17.50 2.85 10.08
C ILE A 88 18.12 3.92 10.97
N GLU A 89 18.79 4.89 10.35
CA GLU A 89 19.16 6.13 11.04
C GLU A 89 17.94 7.06 11.15
N GLY A 90 17.92 7.91 12.18
CA GLY A 90 16.86 8.89 12.41
C GLY A 90 15.74 8.39 13.30
N LYS A 91 14.49 8.74 12.97
CA LYS A 91 13.29 8.42 13.76
C LYS A 91 12.24 7.73 12.90
N VAL A 92 11.43 6.90 13.54
CA VAL A 92 10.21 6.33 12.97
C VAL A 92 8.98 6.94 13.65
N LYS A 93 7.81 6.83 13.01
CA LYS A 93 6.54 7.28 13.59
C LYS A 93 5.82 6.12 14.26
N THR A 94 5.37 6.32 15.49
CA THR A 94 4.46 5.40 16.16
C THR A 94 3.05 5.50 15.58
N VAL A 95 2.15 4.59 15.99
CA VAL A 95 0.73 4.62 15.58
C VAL A 95 0.03 5.91 16.01
N ASP A 96 0.48 6.51 17.11
CA ASP A 96 -0.02 7.80 17.61
C ASP A 96 0.64 9.01 16.93
N GLY A 97 1.54 8.77 15.98
CA GLY A 97 2.24 9.81 15.20
C GLY A 97 3.42 10.45 15.92
N GLN A 98 3.86 9.90 17.06
CA GLN A 98 5.02 10.38 17.81
C GLN A 98 6.32 9.88 17.19
N ASP A 99 7.41 10.63 17.35
CA ASP A 99 8.73 10.14 17.00
C ASP A 99 9.22 9.11 18.02
N ALA A 100 9.74 8.00 17.50
CA ALA A 100 10.36 6.94 18.29
C ALA A 100 11.71 6.53 17.68
N ASP A 101 12.55 5.92 18.51
CA ASP A 101 13.77 5.29 18.03
C ASP A 101 13.42 4.08 17.15
N PRO A 102 14.10 3.90 15.99
CA PRO A 102 13.87 2.76 15.13
C PRO A 102 14.25 1.45 15.82
N GLU A 103 13.42 0.43 15.65
CA GLU A 103 13.69 -0.91 16.15
C GLU A 103 14.61 -1.67 15.19
N VAL A 104 15.46 -2.55 15.74
CA VAL A 104 16.26 -3.48 14.92
C VAL A 104 15.30 -4.47 14.26
N PRO A 105 15.21 -4.52 12.92
CA PRO A 105 14.29 -5.41 12.25
C PRO A 105 14.79 -6.86 12.30
N HIS A 106 13.85 -7.81 12.24
CA HIS A 106 14.13 -9.21 11.91
C HIS A 106 14.56 -9.32 10.45
N ALA A 107 15.71 -9.96 10.20
CA ALA A 107 16.15 -10.27 8.85
C ALA A 107 15.27 -11.36 8.25
N LEU A 108 14.60 -11.05 7.13
CA LEU A 108 13.74 -12.01 6.46
C LEU A 108 14.51 -13.26 6.03
N THR A 109 13.97 -14.42 6.38
CA THR A 109 14.39 -15.71 5.83
C THR A 109 13.97 -15.84 4.37
N ILE A 110 14.54 -16.81 3.65
CA ILE A 110 14.17 -17.09 2.25
C ILE A 110 12.67 -17.39 2.10
N ASP A 111 12.07 -18.10 3.05
CA ASP A 111 10.65 -18.43 2.97
C ASP A 111 9.76 -17.22 3.28
N GLU A 112 10.17 -16.34 4.20
CA GLU A 112 9.48 -15.07 4.43
C GLU A 112 9.62 -14.11 3.23
N ILE A 113 10.75 -14.16 2.50
CA ILE A 113 10.89 -13.45 1.21
C ILE A 113 9.89 -13.98 0.19
N LYS A 114 9.75 -15.31 0.06
CA LYS A 114 8.73 -15.89 -0.85
C LYS A 114 7.33 -15.45 -0.47
N SER A 115 6.99 -15.45 0.83
CA SER A 115 5.71 -14.92 1.31
C SER A 115 5.53 -13.45 0.93
N THR A 116 6.58 -12.65 1.08
CA THR A 116 6.57 -11.22 0.70
C THR A 116 6.25 -11.04 -0.78
N VAL A 117 6.86 -11.85 -1.65
CA VAL A 117 6.56 -11.82 -3.10
C VAL A 117 5.10 -12.16 -3.35
N LEU A 118 4.56 -13.17 -2.66
CA LEU A 118 3.15 -13.54 -2.76
C LEU A 118 2.22 -12.42 -2.31
N ASP A 119 2.56 -11.66 -1.26
CA ASP A 119 1.79 -10.49 -0.83
C ASP A 119 1.68 -9.44 -1.95
N TYR A 120 2.80 -9.12 -2.61
CA TYR A 120 2.80 -8.24 -3.79
C TYR A 120 1.95 -8.80 -4.94
N CYS A 121 2.08 -10.10 -5.25
CA CYS A 121 1.28 -10.73 -6.29
C CYS A 121 -0.22 -10.69 -5.97
N ASN A 122 -0.60 -10.92 -4.71
CA ASN A 122 -1.99 -10.91 -4.28
C ASN A 122 -2.56 -9.49 -4.35
N ALA A 123 -1.85 -8.50 -3.83
CA ALA A 123 -2.26 -7.11 -3.93
C ALA A 123 -2.35 -6.62 -5.39
N ALA A 124 -1.45 -7.07 -6.27
CA ALA A 124 -1.54 -6.80 -7.70
C ALA A 124 -2.79 -7.41 -8.35
N LYS A 125 -3.20 -8.63 -7.95
CA LYS A 125 -4.45 -9.26 -8.44
C LYS A 125 -5.69 -8.53 -7.92
N VAL A 126 -5.70 -8.21 -6.63
CA VAL A 126 -6.80 -7.49 -5.95
C VAL A 126 -6.99 -6.10 -6.58
N SER A 127 -5.89 -5.36 -6.80
CA SER A 127 -5.93 -4.06 -7.48
C SER A 127 -6.26 -4.18 -8.98
N GLY A 128 -5.67 -5.15 -9.68
CA GLY A 128 -5.81 -5.33 -11.13
C GLY A 128 -7.23 -5.72 -11.58
N THR A 129 -8.09 -6.16 -10.67
CA THR A 129 -9.51 -6.40 -10.99
C THR A 129 -10.26 -5.09 -11.35
N TRP A 130 -9.69 -3.91 -11.02
CA TRP A 130 -10.33 -2.61 -11.22
C TRP A 130 -9.39 -1.49 -11.70
N LEU A 131 -8.10 -1.53 -11.37
CA LEU A 131 -7.10 -0.49 -11.69
C LEU A 131 -6.36 -0.68 -13.02
N MET A 132 -6.46 -1.86 -13.63
CA MET A 132 -5.93 -2.10 -14.97
C MET A 132 -7.01 -2.78 -15.79
N VAL A 133 -7.29 -2.23 -16.97
CA VAL A 133 -8.25 -2.73 -17.96
C VAL A 133 -9.70 -2.30 -17.75
N LEU A 134 -9.97 -1.05 -18.14
CA LEU A 134 -11.12 -0.79 -19.01
C LEU A 134 -10.62 -0.06 -20.27
N MET A 135 -9.79 -0.76 -21.05
CA MET A 135 -9.38 -0.29 -22.39
C MET A 135 -9.79 -1.30 -23.48
N MET A 136 -10.76 -2.17 -23.19
CA MET A 136 -11.40 -3.07 -24.15
C MET A 136 -12.86 -2.67 -24.31
N THR A 137 -13.08 -1.60 -25.07
CA THR A 137 -14.24 -1.28 -25.94
C THR A 137 -14.24 0.24 -26.18
N ARG A 138 -13.25 0.76 -26.91
CA ARG A 138 -13.48 1.91 -27.77
C ARG A 138 -13.56 1.35 -29.17
N ASP A 139 -14.74 0.84 -29.52
CA ASP A 139 -15.11 0.60 -30.90
C ASP A 139 -15.20 1.97 -31.58
N THR A 140 -14.19 2.28 -32.39
CA THR A 140 -14.30 3.22 -33.50
C THR A 140 -14.35 2.43 -34.79
#